data_AF-A0A2E3BUT1-F1
#
_entry.id   AF-A0A2E3BUT1-F1
#
_cell.length_a   1.000
_cell.length_b   1.000
_cell.length_c   1.000
_cell.angle_alpha   90.00
_cell.angle_beta   90.00
_cell.angle_gamma   90.00
#
_symmetry.space_group_name_H-M   'P 1'
#
loop_
_entity.id
_entity.type
_entity.pdbx_description
1 polymer ?
#
loop_
_entity_poly.entity_id
_entity_poly.type
_entity_poly.pdbx_seq_one_letter_code
_entity_poly.pdbx_strand_id
1 'polypeptide(L)'
;MEIWSEVKNPPEFPFVSDRILSENSDGVIRKDISDNSDRESIRSLLGMVEWIQVYCPDWTMIPLENLIADASGTGTRICAEINKIEDIQGAIFALEIGVDALLLPCDEDMWSKAQILRHKRSDRSVQNSNLEMIEVTIDSIEDGGIGERVCIDLIERMKPDEGLCVGSFSSCMVLVQAEVNENPHVPTRPFRVNAGAIHAYVLSGDNNTQYLEELQSGMSVSIISVNGQHRSCSVGRVKIEYRPFLMIRFSSDNGINGQILLQQAETVRLLTSSGTSIDVTSLKVGEKVLAMTLGSARHMGKSVPSMAKEV
;
A
#
# COMPACT_ATOMS: atom_id res chain seq x y z
N MET A 1 9.54 15.56 -7.24
CA MET A 1 8.53 16.63 -7.18
C MET A 1 8.95 17.64 -6.14
N GLU A 2 8.79 18.92 -6.43
CA GLU A 2 9.05 20.06 -5.53
C GLU A 2 7.77 20.53 -4.78
N ILE A 3 7.94 21.16 -3.62
CA ILE A 3 6.86 21.81 -2.87
C ILE A 3 7.22 23.29 -2.72
N TRP A 4 6.40 24.16 -3.30
CA TRP A 4 6.62 25.59 -3.43
C TRP A 4 5.70 26.38 -2.50
N SER A 5 6.11 27.60 -2.17
CA SER A 5 5.25 28.62 -1.55
C SER A 5 5.23 29.88 -2.40
N GLU A 6 4.11 30.62 -2.33
CA GLU A 6 3.99 31.91 -3.06
C GLU A 6 4.94 32.94 -2.45
N VAL A 7 4.95 33.02 -1.11
CA VAL A 7 5.77 33.93 -0.32
C VAL A 7 6.61 33.16 0.68
N LYS A 8 7.58 33.83 1.29
CA LYS A 8 8.41 33.25 2.35
C LYS A 8 7.53 32.88 3.55
N ASN A 9 7.59 31.61 3.95
CA ASN A 9 6.87 31.11 5.12
C ASN A 9 7.35 31.85 6.38
N PRO A 10 6.45 32.08 7.37
CA PRO A 10 6.83 32.73 8.62
C PRO A 10 7.88 31.90 9.36
N PRO A 11 8.73 32.52 10.21
CA PRO A 11 9.84 31.83 10.88
C PRO A 11 9.42 30.66 11.77
N GLU A 12 8.18 30.67 12.25
CA GLU A 12 7.59 29.64 13.11
C GLU A 12 7.05 28.44 12.32
N PHE A 13 6.94 28.57 10.98
CA PHE A 13 6.43 27.50 10.13
C PHE A 13 7.47 26.36 10.02
N PRO A 14 7.10 25.11 10.31
CA PRO A 14 8.06 24.02 10.47
C PRO A 14 8.61 23.48 9.14
N PHE A 15 8.09 23.94 8.00
CA PHE A 15 8.42 23.42 6.67
C PHE A 15 9.20 24.42 5.81
N VAL A 16 10.15 23.87 5.03
CA VAL A 16 10.98 24.63 4.08
C VAL A 16 10.50 24.36 2.65
N SER A 17 10.23 25.44 1.91
CA SER A 17 9.87 25.38 0.49
C SER A 17 11.10 25.05 -0.37
N ASP A 18 10.91 24.20 -1.38
CA ASP A 18 11.93 23.95 -2.40
C ASP A 18 12.12 25.18 -3.30
N ARG A 19 11.04 25.98 -3.48
CA ARG A 19 11.04 27.27 -4.20
C ARG A 19 10.04 28.25 -3.61
N ILE A 20 10.38 29.54 -3.62
CA ILE A 20 9.51 30.64 -3.21
C ILE A 20 9.28 31.56 -4.42
N LEU A 21 8.04 31.62 -4.94
CA LEU A 21 7.76 32.31 -6.20
C LEU A 21 7.97 33.83 -6.13
N SER A 22 7.72 34.46 -4.99
CA SER A 22 7.99 35.89 -4.78
C SER A 22 9.49 36.24 -4.86
N GLU A 23 10.38 35.27 -4.64
CA GLU A 23 11.83 35.44 -4.70
C GLU A 23 12.43 34.94 -6.02
N ASN A 24 11.87 33.88 -6.61
CA ASN A 24 12.32 33.26 -7.85
C ASN A 24 11.14 32.72 -8.65
N SER A 25 10.66 33.51 -9.61
CA SER A 25 9.63 33.15 -10.59
C SER A 25 10.19 32.93 -12.01
N ASP A 26 11.51 32.82 -12.14
CA ASP A 26 12.16 32.67 -13.43
C ASP A 26 11.72 31.39 -14.13
N GLY A 27 11.29 31.54 -15.40
CA GLY A 27 10.84 30.43 -16.24
C GLY A 27 9.43 29.91 -15.93
N VAL A 28 8.70 30.54 -15.01
CA VAL A 28 7.34 30.14 -14.59
C VAL A 28 6.29 31.01 -15.27
N ILE A 29 5.34 30.40 -15.97
CA ILE A 29 4.12 31.07 -16.46
C ILE A 29 2.91 30.57 -15.69
N ARG A 30 2.15 31.50 -15.08
CA ARG A 30 0.88 31.20 -14.43
C ARG A 30 -0.28 31.19 -15.41
N LYS A 31 -1.12 30.17 -15.31
CA LYS A 31 -2.36 30.01 -16.08
C LYS A 31 -3.47 29.49 -15.18
N ASP A 32 -4.67 29.98 -15.42
CA ASP A 32 -5.87 29.44 -14.79
C ASP A 32 -6.54 28.46 -15.75
N ILE A 33 -7.14 27.39 -15.22
CA ILE A 33 -7.90 26.41 -16.00
C ILE A 33 -9.34 26.48 -15.55
N SER A 34 -10.13 27.26 -16.29
CA SER A 34 -11.58 27.37 -16.08
C SER A 34 -12.37 26.71 -17.22
N ASP A 35 -11.87 26.77 -18.46
CA ASP A 35 -12.55 26.20 -19.62
C ASP A 35 -11.58 25.54 -20.64
N ASN A 36 -12.12 25.16 -21.81
CA ASN A 36 -11.33 24.54 -22.88
C ASN A 36 -10.41 25.52 -23.63
N SER A 37 -10.74 26.82 -23.66
CA SER A 37 -9.92 27.83 -24.33
C SER A 37 -8.62 28.08 -23.57
N ASP A 38 -8.68 28.03 -22.23
CA ASP A 38 -7.50 28.10 -21.37
C ASP A 38 -6.52 26.95 -21.65
N ARG A 39 -7.04 25.75 -21.92
CA ARG A 39 -6.22 24.56 -22.22
C ARG A 39 -5.46 24.69 -23.53
N GLU A 40 -6.10 25.23 -24.58
CA GLU A 40 -5.41 25.47 -25.85
C GLU A 40 -4.29 26.50 -25.70
N SER A 41 -4.51 27.54 -24.88
CA SER A 41 -3.47 28.50 -24.55
C SER A 41 -2.29 27.83 -23.84
N ILE A 42 -2.55 26.95 -22.87
CA ILE A 42 -1.50 26.23 -22.14
C ILE A 42 -0.73 25.31 -23.09
N ARG A 43 -1.42 24.56 -23.96
CA ARG A 43 -0.80 23.66 -24.95
C ARG A 43 0.17 24.39 -25.89
N SER A 44 -0.14 25.63 -26.26
CA SER A 44 0.74 26.43 -27.12
C SER A 44 2.08 26.79 -26.48
N LEU A 45 2.17 26.73 -25.15
CA LEU A 45 3.37 27.02 -24.36
C LEU A 45 4.22 25.77 -24.06
N LEU A 46 3.65 24.57 -24.20
CA LEU A 46 4.36 23.32 -23.90
C LEU A 46 5.56 23.14 -24.85
N GLY A 47 6.71 22.83 -24.27
CA GLY A 47 8.00 22.77 -24.95
C GLY A 47 8.68 24.13 -25.19
N MET A 48 8.00 25.24 -24.92
CA MET A 48 8.57 26.60 -25.04
C MET A 48 9.00 27.20 -23.71
N VAL A 49 8.39 26.74 -22.61
CA VAL A 49 8.66 27.26 -21.26
C VAL A 49 9.08 26.14 -20.32
N GLU A 50 9.88 26.48 -19.32
CA GLU A 50 10.37 25.50 -18.34
C GLU A 50 9.25 25.06 -17.40
N TRP A 51 8.46 26.01 -16.89
CA TRP A 51 7.41 25.74 -15.91
C TRP A 51 6.08 26.41 -16.29
N ILE A 52 5.00 25.66 -16.08
CA ILE A 52 3.64 26.20 -16.09
C ILE A 52 3.04 25.98 -14.70
N GLN A 53 2.75 27.07 -13.99
CA GLN A 53 1.92 27.06 -12.78
C GLN A 53 0.46 27.08 -13.21
N VAL A 54 -0.33 26.13 -12.69
CA VAL A 54 -1.76 26.07 -12.97
C VAL A 54 -2.59 26.17 -11.71
N TYR A 55 -3.60 27.03 -11.76
CA TYR A 55 -4.67 27.10 -10.77
C TYR A 55 -5.98 26.67 -11.41
N CYS A 56 -6.71 25.75 -10.76
CA CYS A 56 -8.03 25.32 -11.23
C CYS A 56 -9.07 25.73 -10.18
N PRO A 57 -9.90 26.76 -10.46
CA PRO A 57 -10.93 27.23 -9.53
C PRO A 57 -11.95 26.14 -9.21
N ASP A 58 -12.40 25.42 -10.24
CA ASP A 58 -13.32 24.27 -10.15
C ASP A 58 -12.51 22.97 -10.21
N TRP A 59 -11.71 22.74 -9.16
CA TRP A 59 -10.76 21.64 -9.13
C TRP A 59 -11.41 20.30 -9.48
N THR A 60 -11.01 19.76 -10.63
CA THR A 60 -11.39 18.42 -11.10
C THR A 60 -10.12 17.73 -11.59
N MET A 61 -9.98 16.44 -11.30
CA MET A 61 -8.77 15.69 -11.64
C MET A 61 -8.50 15.64 -13.15
N ILE A 62 -9.56 15.56 -13.96
CA ILE A 62 -9.50 15.40 -15.41
C ILE A 62 -8.70 16.53 -16.11
N PRO A 63 -8.94 17.83 -15.87
CA PRO A 63 -8.12 18.90 -16.44
C PRO A 63 -6.62 18.76 -16.17
N LEU A 64 -6.26 18.43 -14.93
CA LEU A 64 -4.85 18.27 -14.54
C LEU A 64 -4.23 17.04 -15.19
N GLU A 65 -4.94 15.91 -15.23
CA GLU A 65 -4.51 14.69 -15.92
C GLU A 65 -4.23 14.94 -17.40
N ASN A 66 -5.15 15.61 -18.10
CA ASN A 66 -4.95 15.97 -19.51
C ASN A 66 -3.71 16.83 -19.70
N LEU A 67 -3.48 17.81 -18.82
CA LEU A 67 -2.31 18.68 -18.90
C LEU A 67 -0.99 17.91 -18.67
N ILE A 68 -0.96 17.01 -17.68
CA ILE A 68 0.20 16.14 -17.42
C ILE A 68 0.48 15.27 -18.65
N ALA A 69 -0.56 14.71 -19.27
CA ALA A 69 -0.44 13.92 -20.49
C ALA A 69 0.12 14.75 -21.66
N ASP A 70 -0.41 15.96 -21.87
CA ASP A 70 0.04 16.86 -22.94
C ASP A 70 1.47 17.35 -22.73
N ALA A 71 1.88 17.60 -21.48
CA ALA A 71 3.23 18.05 -21.15
C ALA A 71 4.28 16.93 -21.26
N SER A 72 3.85 15.66 -21.20
CA SER A 72 4.73 14.50 -21.26
C SER A 72 5.57 14.50 -22.55
N GLY A 73 6.90 14.42 -22.39
CA GLY A 73 7.84 14.43 -23.51
C GLY A 73 8.16 15.81 -24.10
N THR A 74 7.50 16.89 -23.64
CA THR A 74 7.78 18.26 -24.10
C THR A 74 8.94 18.93 -23.35
N GLY A 75 9.27 18.43 -22.16
CA GLY A 75 10.27 19.02 -21.26
C GLY A 75 9.74 20.14 -20.36
N THR A 76 8.54 20.65 -20.61
CA THR A 76 7.85 21.59 -19.71
C THR A 76 7.33 20.88 -18.47
N ARG A 77 7.59 21.46 -17.31
CA ARG A 77 7.17 20.96 -15.99
C ARG A 77 5.91 21.64 -15.49
N ILE A 78 5.08 20.91 -14.78
CA ILE A 78 3.79 21.39 -14.28
C ILE A 78 3.85 21.61 -12.76
N CYS A 79 3.52 22.82 -12.33
CA CYS A 79 3.28 23.16 -10.93
C CYS A 79 1.77 23.35 -10.70
N ALA A 80 1.17 22.57 -9.81
CA ALA A 80 -0.24 22.70 -9.46
C ALA A 80 -0.43 23.52 -8.18
N GLU A 81 -1.19 24.60 -8.28
CA GLU A 81 -1.64 25.39 -7.12
C GLU A 81 -2.83 24.70 -6.45
N ILE A 82 -2.63 24.22 -5.22
CA ILE A 82 -3.62 23.47 -4.45
C ILE A 82 -4.04 24.27 -3.22
N ASN A 83 -5.35 24.48 -3.09
CA ASN A 83 -5.94 25.22 -1.97
C ASN A 83 -6.78 24.33 -1.03
N LYS A 84 -6.86 23.02 -1.30
CA LYS A 84 -7.58 22.05 -0.45
C LYS A 84 -6.72 20.82 -0.21
N ILE A 85 -6.69 20.35 1.03
CA ILE A 85 -5.89 19.18 1.43
C ILE A 85 -6.28 17.89 0.69
N GLU A 86 -7.54 17.76 0.27
CA GLU A 86 -8.08 16.59 -0.43
C GLU A 86 -7.43 16.38 -1.81
N ASP A 87 -7.14 17.48 -2.50
CA ASP A 87 -6.65 17.50 -3.88
C ASP A 87 -5.16 17.13 -4.01
N ILE A 88 -4.40 17.24 -2.91
CA ILE A 88 -2.95 16.99 -2.86
C ILE A 88 -2.62 15.58 -3.37
N GLN A 89 -3.32 14.56 -2.89
CA GLN A 89 -3.03 13.18 -3.29
C GLN A 89 -3.32 12.96 -4.78
N GLY A 90 -4.43 13.52 -5.27
CA GLY A 90 -4.77 13.48 -6.69
C GLY A 90 -3.67 14.09 -7.54
N ALA A 91 -3.23 15.32 -7.23
CA ALA A 91 -2.18 16.00 -7.98
C ALA A 91 -0.84 15.25 -7.95
N ILE A 92 -0.47 14.66 -6.80
CA ILE A 92 0.80 13.93 -6.66
C ILE A 92 0.84 12.65 -7.50
N PHE A 93 -0.27 11.94 -7.66
CA PHE A 93 -0.32 10.62 -8.29
C PHE A 93 -1.14 10.56 -9.59
N ALA A 94 -1.58 11.70 -10.11
CA ALA A 94 -2.36 11.81 -11.36
C ALA A 94 -1.69 11.06 -12.53
N LEU A 95 -2.44 10.19 -13.21
CA LEU A 95 -1.96 9.33 -14.31
C LEU A 95 -0.72 8.48 -13.97
N GLU A 96 -0.46 8.17 -12.69
CA GLU A 96 0.78 7.51 -12.21
C GLU A 96 2.07 8.30 -12.48
N ILE A 97 1.98 9.45 -13.17
CA ILE A 97 3.08 10.36 -13.45
C ILE A 97 3.15 11.40 -12.34
N GLY A 98 2.03 12.10 -12.09
CA GLY A 98 1.89 13.19 -11.12
C GLY A 98 2.51 14.52 -11.57
N VAL A 99 2.17 15.61 -10.90
CA VAL A 99 2.77 16.93 -11.19
C VAL A 99 4.25 16.99 -10.80
N ASP A 100 4.97 17.98 -11.32
CA ASP A 100 6.39 18.19 -11.00
C ASP A 100 6.57 19.04 -9.74
N ALA A 101 5.61 19.92 -9.44
CA ALA A 101 5.58 20.69 -8.21
C ALA A 101 4.16 20.94 -7.69
N LEU A 102 4.04 21.18 -6.38
CA LEU A 102 2.84 21.71 -5.74
C LEU A 102 3.12 23.10 -5.21
N LEU A 103 2.25 24.06 -5.51
CA LEU A 103 2.22 25.36 -4.84
C LEU A 103 1.15 25.31 -3.75
N LEU A 104 1.56 25.46 -2.49
CA LEU A 104 0.69 25.32 -1.33
C LEU A 104 0.59 26.63 -0.53
N PRO A 105 -0.58 26.92 0.08
CA PRO A 105 -0.69 27.98 1.07
C PRO A 105 0.12 27.64 2.33
N CYS A 106 0.31 28.64 3.21
CA CYS A 106 0.96 28.45 4.51
C CYS A 106 0.01 27.72 5.49
N ASP A 107 -0.19 26.41 5.26
CA ASP A 107 -1.06 25.51 6.02
C ASP A 107 -0.28 24.26 6.42
N GLU A 108 -0.11 24.03 7.72
CA GLU A 108 0.77 22.96 8.21
C GLU A 108 0.27 21.55 7.83
N ASP A 109 -1.04 21.32 7.83
CA ASP A 109 -1.62 20.01 7.52
C ASP A 109 -1.42 19.66 6.04
N MET A 110 -1.59 20.65 5.15
CA MET A 110 -1.33 20.49 3.72
C MET A 110 0.13 20.18 3.43
N TRP A 111 1.06 20.92 4.06
CA TRP A 111 2.49 20.70 3.90
C TRP A 111 2.94 19.35 4.45
N SER A 112 2.46 18.99 5.64
CA SER A 112 2.70 17.67 6.25
C SER A 112 2.25 16.55 5.32
N LYS A 113 1.01 16.61 4.82
CA LYS A 113 0.48 15.64 3.86
C LYS A 113 1.29 15.58 2.58
N ALA A 114 1.63 16.72 1.98
CA ALA A 114 2.41 16.79 0.75
C ALA A 114 3.81 16.19 0.93
N GLN A 115 4.49 16.47 2.05
CA GLN A 115 5.78 15.86 2.36
C GLN A 115 5.69 14.35 2.51
N ILE A 116 4.71 13.83 3.28
CA ILE A 116 4.51 12.39 3.44
C ILE A 116 4.30 11.71 2.07
N LEU A 117 3.43 12.29 1.23
CA LEU A 117 3.10 11.72 -0.07
C LEU A 117 4.26 11.86 -1.10
N ARG A 118 5.07 12.92 -1.01
CA ARG A 118 6.30 13.10 -1.81
C ARG A 118 7.30 11.96 -1.56
N HIS A 119 7.48 11.56 -0.31
CA HIS A 119 8.33 10.41 0.04
C HIS A 119 7.72 9.11 -0.50
N LYS A 120 6.42 8.87 -0.29
CA LYS A 120 5.73 7.68 -0.83
C LYS A 120 5.82 7.53 -2.35
N ARG A 121 5.76 8.65 -3.10
CA ARG A 121 5.94 8.64 -4.57
C ARG A 121 7.35 8.19 -4.97
N SER A 122 8.35 8.53 -4.16
CA SER A 122 9.73 8.08 -4.36
C SER A 122 9.90 6.61 -3.94
N ASP A 123 9.27 6.18 -2.85
CA ASP A 123 9.33 4.80 -2.35
C ASP A 123 8.66 3.79 -3.30
N ARG A 124 7.61 4.19 -4.03
CA ARG A 124 7.04 3.37 -5.12
C ARG A 124 8.08 2.98 -6.18
N SER A 125 9.16 3.75 -6.34
CA SER A 125 10.26 3.44 -7.25
C SER A 125 11.42 2.67 -6.59
N VAL A 126 11.48 2.61 -5.26
CA VAL A 126 12.60 2.00 -4.50
C VAL A 126 12.10 1.39 -3.18
N GLN A 127 11.50 0.20 -3.21
CA GLN A 127 11.44 -0.67 -2.02
C GLN A 127 12.30 -1.92 -2.26
N ASN A 128 13.57 -1.82 -1.86
CA ASN A 128 14.61 -2.86 -2.02
C ASN A 128 14.92 -3.62 -0.72
N SER A 129 14.10 -3.54 0.33
CA SER A 129 14.25 -4.41 1.50
C SER A 129 13.30 -5.59 1.37
N ASN A 130 13.79 -6.72 0.84
CA ASN A 130 13.00 -7.95 0.85
C ASN A 130 12.76 -8.41 2.29
N LEU A 131 11.52 -8.75 2.61
CA LEU A 131 11.18 -9.41 3.87
C LEU A 131 11.78 -10.81 3.87
N GLU A 132 12.24 -11.26 5.05
CA GLU A 132 12.74 -12.63 5.22
C GLU A 132 11.54 -13.60 5.22
N MET A 133 11.40 -14.33 4.12
CA MET A 133 10.43 -15.40 3.98
C MET A 133 11.09 -16.73 4.35
N ILE A 134 10.42 -17.52 5.15
CA ILE A 134 10.86 -18.84 5.60
C ILE A 134 9.88 -19.91 5.15
N GLU A 135 10.37 -21.13 5.06
CA GLU A 135 9.55 -22.30 4.81
C GLU A 135 9.12 -22.92 6.15
N VAL A 136 7.83 -23.20 6.29
CA VAL A 136 7.25 -23.90 7.45
C VAL A 136 6.53 -25.15 7.00
N THR A 137 6.62 -26.20 7.81
CA THR A 137 5.99 -27.51 7.58
C THR A 137 4.68 -27.58 8.35
N ILE A 138 3.62 -28.08 7.71
CA ILE A 138 2.33 -28.29 8.37
C ILE A 138 2.44 -29.47 9.34
N ASP A 139 2.18 -29.20 10.63
CA ASP A 139 2.25 -30.18 11.71
C ASP A 139 0.89 -30.85 11.95
N SER A 140 -0.20 -30.06 11.97
CA SER A 140 -1.56 -30.56 12.13
C SER A 140 -2.60 -29.71 11.41
N ILE A 141 -3.69 -30.36 11.02
CA ILE A 141 -4.89 -29.75 10.43
C ILE A 141 -6.09 -30.32 11.19
N GLU A 142 -6.83 -29.46 11.87
CA GLU A 142 -7.95 -29.83 12.74
C GLU A 142 -9.19 -29.00 12.40
N ASP A 143 -10.37 -29.48 12.80
CA ASP A 143 -11.60 -28.68 12.71
C ASP A 143 -11.47 -27.45 13.63
N GLY A 144 -11.61 -26.25 13.05
CA GLY A 144 -11.50 -24.97 13.74
C GLY A 144 -12.85 -24.40 14.19
N GLY A 145 -13.94 -25.14 14.05
CA GLY A 145 -15.29 -24.72 14.35
C GLY A 145 -15.85 -23.69 13.36
N ILE A 146 -16.94 -23.03 13.77
CA ILE A 146 -17.57 -21.94 13.02
C ILE A 146 -17.26 -20.63 13.75
N GLY A 147 -16.80 -19.63 13.02
CA GLY A 147 -16.47 -18.32 13.59
C GLY A 147 -16.49 -17.20 12.56
N GLU A 148 -16.10 -16.01 12.99
CA GLU A 148 -16.06 -14.82 12.14
C GLU A 148 -14.79 -14.78 11.28
N ARG A 149 -14.97 -14.80 9.97
CA ARG A 149 -13.91 -14.73 8.97
C ARG A 149 -13.82 -13.36 8.34
N VAL A 150 -12.61 -12.83 8.27
CA VAL A 150 -12.29 -11.55 7.64
C VAL A 150 -11.82 -11.77 6.20
N CYS A 151 -12.47 -11.12 5.25
CA CYS A 151 -11.97 -10.89 3.89
C CYS A 151 -11.52 -9.45 3.75
N ILE A 152 -10.36 -9.24 3.14
CA ILE A 152 -9.81 -7.92 2.86
C ILE A 152 -9.90 -7.69 1.36
N ASP A 153 -10.60 -6.62 0.95
CA ASP A 153 -10.58 -6.09 -0.41
C ASP A 153 -9.64 -4.89 -0.46
N LEU A 154 -8.66 -4.94 -1.35
CA LEU A 154 -7.68 -3.89 -1.59
C LEU A 154 -8.08 -3.01 -2.77
N ILE A 155 -7.50 -1.82 -2.84
CA ILE A 155 -7.72 -0.89 -3.96
C ILE A 155 -6.82 -1.19 -5.18
N GLU A 156 -5.90 -2.14 -5.06
CA GLU A 156 -5.02 -2.60 -6.13
C GLU A 156 -5.18 -4.11 -6.37
N ARG A 157 -4.85 -4.56 -7.59
CA ARG A 157 -4.79 -5.99 -7.91
C ARG A 157 -3.45 -6.58 -7.45
N MET A 158 -3.48 -7.84 -7.04
CA MET A 158 -2.34 -8.67 -6.70
C MET A 158 -2.03 -9.64 -7.84
N LYS A 159 -0.74 -9.97 -7.99
CA LYS A 159 -0.24 -10.98 -8.93
C LYS A 159 -0.46 -12.41 -8.38
N PRO A 160 -0.33 -13.46 -9.22
CA PRO A 160 -0.48 -14.84 -8.77
C PRO A 160 0.48 -15.25 -7.65
N ASP A 161 1.66 -14.66 -7.56
CA ASP A 161 2.66 -14.93 -6.54
C ASP A 161 2.56 -13.98 -5.32
N GLU A 162 1.50 -13.17 -5.25
CA GLU A 162 1.28 -12.18 -4.19
C GLU A 162 0.11 -12.57 -3.25
N GLY A 163 0.21 -12.09 -2.01
CA GLY A 163 -0.80 -12.28 -0.98
C GLY A 163 -0.58 -11.37 0.24
N LEU A 164 -1.20 -11.73 1.36
CA LEU A 164 -1.00 -11.09 2.65
C LEU A 164 -0.44 -12.10 3.65
N CYS A 165 0.53 -11.69 4.46
CA CYS A 165 0.98 -12.50 5.58
C CYS A 165 -0.01 -12.38 6.74
N VAL A 166 -0.58 -13.52 7.15
CA VAL A 166 -1.57 -13.63 8.22
C VAL A 166 -1.20 -14.77 9.17
N GLY A 167 -1.37 -14.57 10.48
CA GLY A 167 -1.07 -15.59 11.50
C GLY A 167 -1.78 -15.29 12.81
N SER A 168 -2.13 -16.31 13.59
CA SER A 168 -2.65 -16.08 14.95
C SER A 168 -1.58 -15.54 15.91
N PHE A 169 -0.31 -15.65 15.54
CA PHE A 169 0.81 -15.04 16.26
C PHE A 169 1.53 -14.06 15.33
N SER A 170 1.85 -12.86 15.84
CA SER A 170 2.59 -11.84 15.07
C SER A 170 4.02 -12.25 14.73
N SER A 171 4.59 -13.21 15.48
CA SER A 171 5.95 -13.72 15.29
C SER A 171 6.10 -14.63 14.07
N CYS A 172 5.03 -15.27 13.58
CA CYS A 172 5.08 -16.17 12.44
C CYS A 172 3.72 -16.19 11.70
N MET A 173 3.71 -15.65 10.47
CA MET A 173 2.50 -15.45 9.67
C MET A 173 2.66 -16.11 8.28
N VAL A 174 1.72 -16.96 7.88
CA VAL A 174 1.74 -17.62 6.56
C VAL A 174 1.30 -16.69 5.45
N LEU A 175 1.82 -16.88 4.25
CA LEU A 175 1.44 -16.10 3.08
C LEU A 175 0.14 -16.65 2.46
N VAL A 176 -0.97 -15.97 2.75
CA VAL A 176 -2.30 -16.28 2.20
C VAL A 176 -2.45 -15.58 0.85
N GLN A 177 -2.62 -16.36 -0.21
CA GLN A 177 -2.69 -15.87 -1.58
C GLN A 177 -3.96 -15.05 -1.82
N ALA A 178 -3.85 -14.08 -2.73
CA ALA A 178 -5.01 -13.43 -3.33
C ALA A 178 -5.92 -14.43 -4.10
N GLU A 179 -7.20 -14.08 -4.26
CA GLU A 179 -8.19 -14.86 -5.01
C GLU A 179 -7.97 -14.73 -6.54
N VAL A 180 -6.79 -15.16 -7.00
CA VAL A 180 -6.27 -15.05 -8.37
C VAL A 180 -6.46 -16.31 -9.21
N ASN A 181 -6.74 -17.45 -8.57
CA ASN A 181 -6.92 -18.72 -9.25
C ASN A 181 -8.36 -18.88 -9.72
N GLU A 182 -8.54 -19.19 -10.99
CA GLU A 182 -9.85 -19.54 -11.53
C GLU A 182 -10.36 -20.83 -10.89
N ASN A 183 -11.65 -20.86 -10.55
CA ASN A 183 -12.33 -22.10 -10.21
C ASN A 183 -13.70 -22.17 -10.92
N PRO A 184 -14.30 -23.36 -11.07
CA PRO A 184 -15.55 -23.52 -11.81
C PRO A 184 -16.77 -22.83 -11.20
N HIS A 185 -16.67 -22.38 -9.94
CA HIS A 185 -17.81 -21.95 -9.13
C HIS A 185 -17.85 -20.45 -8.88
N VAL A 186 -16.70 -19.76 -8.92
CA VAL A 186 -16.55 -18.36 -8.52
C VAL A 186 -15.51 -17.66 -9.39
N PRO A 187 -15.79 -16.45 -9.93
CA PRO A 187 -14.81 -15.68 -10.68
C PRO A 187 -13.70 -15.15 -9.76
N THR A 188 -12.50 -15.01 -10.31
CA THR A 188 -11.33 -14.46 -9.60
C THR A 188 -11.58 -13.04 -9.12
N ARG A 189 -11.05 -12.70 -7.95
CA ARG A 189 -11.01 -11.36 -7.38
C ARG A 189 -9.57 -11.07 -6.97
N PRO A 190 -8.68 -10.69 -7.91
CA PRO A 190 -7.25 -10.53 -7.64
C PRO A 190 -6.95 -9.38 -6.67
N PHE A 191 -7.93 -8.62 -6.21
CA PHE A 191 -7.81 -7.58 -5.17
C PHE A 191 -8.24 -8.08 -3.78
N ARG A 192 -8.68 -9.34 -3.64
CA ARG A 192 -9.23 -9.91 -2.41
C ARG A 192 -8.32 -10.97 -1.81
N VAL A 193 -8.19 -10.98 -0.48
CA VAL A 193 -7.64 -12.09 0.30
C VAL A 193 -8.65 -12.57 1.33
N ASN A 194 -8.83 -13.89 1.42
CA ASN A 194 -9.59 -14.56 2.47
C ASN A 194 -8.68 -14.76 3.70
N ALA A 195 -8.49 -13.69 4.47
CA ALA A 195 -7.36 -13.55 5.40
C ALA A 195 -7.33 -14.55 6.55
N GLY A 196 -8.42 -14.69 7.31
CA GLY A 196 -8.47 -15.58 8.48
C GLY A 196 -9.55 -15.21 9.50
N ALA A 197 -9.46 -15.78 10.69
CA ALA A 197 -10.33 -15.45 11.82
C ALA A 197 -10.03 -14.05 12.39
N ILE A 198 -11.04 -13.38 12.97
CA ILE A 198 -10.96 -11.99 13.47
C ILE A 198 -9.75 -11.67 14.38
N HIS A 199 -9.30 -12.64 15.19
CA HIS A 199 -8.18 -12.48 16.12
C HIS A 199 -6.79 -12.63 15.48
N ALA A 200 -6.72 -13.02 14.20
CA ALA A 200 -5.42 -13.20 13.56
C ALA A 200 -4.78 -11.83 13.28
N TYR A 201 -3.46 -11.81 13.22
CA TYR A 201 -2.66 -10.67 12.81
C TYR A 201 -2.46 -10.65 11.30
N VAL A 202 -2.32 -9.46 10.74
CA VAL A 202 -1.88 -9.22 9.37
C VAL A 202 -0.71 -8.23 9.34
N LEU A 203 0.22 -8.41 8.40
CA LEU A 203 1.27 -7.42 8.18
C LEU A 203 0.70 -6.13 7.58
N SER A 204 0.85 -5.03 8.33
CA SER A 204 0.52 -3.68 7.90
C SER A 204 1.73 -2.95 7.29
N GLY A 205 1.54 -1.71 6.87
CA GLY A 205 2.65 -0.84 6.46
C GLY A 205 3.71 -0.70 7.55
N ASP A 206 4.95 -0.38 7.14
CA ASP A 206 6.09 -0.12 8.04
C ASP A 206 6.48 -1.31 8.94
N ASN A 207 6.28 -2.55 8.46
CA ASN A 207 6.62 -3.80 9.18
C ASN A 207 5.92 -3.98 10.54
N ASN A 208 4.79 -3.30 10.76
CA ASN A 208 3.96 -3.49 11.95
C ASN A 208 2.86 -4.54 11.72
N THR A 209 2.35 -5.15 12.78
CA THR A 209 1.17 -6.05 12.73
C THR A 209 -0.04 -5.44 13.37
N GLN A 210 -1.23 -5.77 12.87
CA GLN A 210 -2.52 -5.36 13.42
C GLN A 210 -3.46 -6.55 13.47
N TYR A 211 -4.41 -6.55 14.40
CA TYR A 211 -5.47 -7.56 14.40
C TYR A 211 -6.39 -7.35 13.19
N LEU A 212 -6.89 -8.45 12.61
CA LEU A 212 -7.83 -8.39 11.49
C LEU A 212 -9.14 -7.67 11.86
N GLU A 213 -9.59 -7.77 13.11
CA GLU A 213 -10.74 -7.03 13.65
C GLU A 213 -10.54 -5.50 13.62
N GLU A 214 -9.31 -5.03 13.77
CA GLU A 214 -9.00 -3.60 13.87
C GLU A 214 -8.92 -2.93 12.50
N LEU A 215 -8.83 -3.71 11.42
CA LEU A 215 -8.73 -3.17 10.08
C LEU A 215 -10.02 -2.44 9.64
N GLN A 216 -9.82 -1.27 9.06
CA GLN A 216 -10.88 -0.43 8.51
C GLN A 216 -10.52 0.04 7.10
N SER A 217 -11.55 0.41 6.32
CA SER A 217 -11.35 1.04 5.01
C SER A 217 -10.47 2.30 5.14
N GLY A 218 -9.51 2.45 4.24
CA GLY A 218 -8.52 3.54 4.26
C GLY A 218 -7.22 3.21 4.98
N MET A 219 -7.19 2.19 5.85
CA MET A 219 -5.95 1.69 6.46
C MET A 219 -5.09 0.97 5.41
N SER A 220 -3.82 0.70 5.72
CA SER A 220 -2.87 0.08 4.79
C SER A 220 -2.37 -1.27 5.26
N VAL A 221 -2.31 -2.24 4.34
CA VAL A 221 -1.67 -3.55 4.53
C VAL A 221 -0.49 -3.71 3.58
N SER A 222 0.38 -4.67 3.87
CA SER A 222 1.53 -5.01 3.03
C SER A 222 1.19 -6.19 2.12
N ILE A 223 1.16 -5.95 0.81
CA ILE A 223 1.10 -7.01 -0.21
C ILE A 223 2.51 -7.57 -0.36
N ILE A 224 2.64 -8.89 -0.29
CA ILE A 224 3.94 -9.58 -0.26
C ILE A 224 3.96 -10.64 -1.34
N SER A 225 5.06 -10.70 -2.09
CA SER A 225 5.36 -11.75 -3.07
C SER A 225 6.12 -12.92 -2.43
N VAL A 226 6.16 -14.07 -3.11
CA VAL A 226 6.97 -15.23 -2.68
C VAL A 226 8.46 -14.94 -2.51
N ASN A 227 8.99 -13.93 -3.20
CA ASN A 227 10.39 -13.52 -3.12
C ASN A 227 10.66 -12.50 -1.99
N GLY A 228 9.65 -12.18 -1.17
CA GLY A 228 9.75 -11.21 -0.09
C GLY A 228 9.69 -9.74 -0.55
N GLN A 229 9.54 -9.47 -1.86
CA GLN A 229 9.20 -8.12 -2.31
C GLN A 229 7.83 -7.76 -1.77
N HIS A 230 7.70 -6.55 -1.23
CA HIS A 230 6.45 -6.09 -0.66
C HIS A 230 6.17 -4.65 -1.06
N ARG A 231 4.90 -4.26 -0.93
CA ARG A 231 4.42 -2.91 -1.18
C ARG A 231 3.19 -2.63 -0.33
N SER A 232 3.04 -1.39 0.12
CA SER A 232 1.86 -0.96 0.86
C SER A 232 0.66 -0.77 -0.07
N CYS A 233 -0.52 -1.21 0.35
CA CYS A 233 -1.77 -0.98 -0.35
C CYS A 233 -2.89 -0.64 0.63
N SER A 234 -3.76 0.29 0.25
CA SER A 234 -4.93 0.65 1.06
C SER A 234 -6.02 -0.43 0.99
N VAL A 235 -6.67 -0.63 2.13
CA VAL A 235 -7.86 -1.45 2.29
C VAL A 235 -9.07 -0.66 1.78
N GLY A 236 -9.75 -1.20 0.76
CA GLY A 236 -10.99 -0.64 0.25
C GLY A 236 -12.20 -1.09 1.08
N ARG A 237 -12.26 -2.37 1.47
CA ARG A 237 -13.34 -2.93 2.28
C ARG A 237 -12.87 -4.10 3.13
N VAL A 238 -13.34 -4.16 4.38
CA VAL A 238 -13.23 -5.34 5.25
C VAL A 238 -14.60 -5.99 5.35
N LYS A 239 -14.69 -7.30 5.04
CA LYS A 239 -15.94 -8.06 5.10
C LYS A 239 -15.81 -9.17 6.14
N ILE A 240 -16.64 -9.11 7.19
CA ILE A 240 -16.70 -10.09 8.27
C ILE A 240 -17.95 -10.96 8.07
N GLU A 241 -17.80 -12.29 8.06
CA GLU A 241 -18.91 -13.23 7.95
C GLU A 241 -18.61 -14.57 8.62
N TYR A 242 -19.65 -15.27 9.10
CA TYR A 242 -19.48 -16.58 9.75
C TYR A 242 -19.17 -17.69 8.75
N ARG A 243 -18.10 -18.45 9.00
CA ARG A 243 -17.66 -19.57 8.14
C ARG A 243 -17.04 -20.70 8.98
N PRO A 244 -17.07 -21.95 8.46
CA PRO A 244 -16.30 -23.05 9.04
C PRO A 244 -14.80 -22.83 8.80
N PHE A 245 -13.99 -23.18 9.79
CA PHE A 245 -12.54 -23.02 9.81
C PHE A 245 -11.80 -24.36 9.87
N LEU A 246 -10.59 -24.37 9.31
CA LEU A 246 -9.54 -25.32 9.63
C LEU A 246 -8.53 -24.61 10.55
N MET A 247 -8.19 -25.26 11.66
CA MET A 247 -7.05 -24.89 12.50
C MET A 247 -5.80 -25.54 11.93
N ILE A 248 -4.83 -24.73 11.51
CA ILE A 248 -3.59 -25.21 10.88
C ILE A 248 -2.43 -24.82 11.79
N ARG A 249 -1.67 -25.81 12.25
CA ARG A 249 -0.43 -25.63 13.02
C ARG A 249 0.77 -25.96 12.16
N PHE A 250 1.83 -25.17 12.28
CA PHE A 250 3.03 -25.33 11.46
C PHE A 250 4.29 -24.90 12.21
N SER A 251 5.42 -25.47 11.80
CA SER A 251 6.72 -25.23 12.41
C SER A 251 7.82 -25.13 11.36
N SER A 252 8.85 -24.35 11.64
CA SER A 252 10.08 -24.30 10.84
C SER A 252 11.14 -25.23 11.44
N ASP A 253 12.10 -25.63 10.60
CA ASP A 253 13.27 -26.41 11.03
C ASP A 253 14.10 -25.68 12.11
N ASN A 254 13.96 -24.36 12.22
CA ASN A 254 14.63 -23.51 13.21
C ASN A 254 13.85 -23.36 14.53
N GLY A 255 12.75 -24.10 14.71
CA GLY A 255 11.96 -24.13 15.95
C GLY A 255 10.96 -22.98 16.10
N ILE A 256 10.76 -22.16 15.07
CA ILE A 256 9.69 -21.16 15.03
C ILE A 256 8.38 -21.88 14.74
N ASN A 257 7.39 -21.68 15.61
CA ASN A 257 6.07 -22.29 15.49
C ASN A 257 5.03 -21.21 15.23
N GLY A 258 3.97 -21.58 14.51
CA GLY A 258 2.82 -20.72 14.26
C GLY A 258 1.52 -21.51 14.17
N GLN A 259 0.42 -20.77 14.16
CA GLN A 259 -0.90 -21.31 13.90
C GLN A 259 -1.76 -20.28 13.17
N ILE A 260 -2.77 -20.75 12.46
CA ILE A 260 -3.79 -19.90 11.84
C ILE A 260 -5.12 -20.64 11.73
N LEU A 261 -6.23 -19.92 11.83
CA LEU A 261 -7.54 -20.41 11.41
C LEU A 261 -7.90 -19.82 10.05
N LEU A 262 -8.05 -20.69 9.05
CA LEU A 262 -8.44 -20.32 7.69
C LEU A 262 -9.76 -20.97 7.30
N GLN A 263 -10.60 -20.24 6.52
CA GLN A 263 -11.88 -20.78 6.09
C GLN A 263 -11.65 -22.08 5.32
N GLN A 264 -12.44 -23.11 5.62
CA GLN A 264 -12.47 -24.35 4.86
C GLN A 264 -13.13 -24.10 3.48
N ALA A 265 -12.34 -23.66 2.50
CA ALA A 265 -12.77 -23.47 1.11
C ALA A 265 -11.58 -23.45 0.13
N GLU A 266 -11.83 -23.86 -1.11
CA GLU A 266 -10.83 -23.97 -2.19
C GLU A 266 -10.30 -22.60 -2.65
N THR A 267 -11.02 -21.51 -2.30
CA THR A 267 -10.64 -20.12 -2.55
C THR A 267 -9.65 -19.58 -1.53
N VAL A 268 -9.37 -20.31 -0.45
CA VAL A 268 -8.32 -19.96 0.53
C VAL A 268 -7.11 -20.82 0.23
N ARG A 269 -6.01 -20.15 -0.13
CA ARG A 269 -4.81 -20.82 -0.60
C ARG A 269 -3.55 -20.25 0.05
N LEU A 270 -2.58 -21.12 0.27
CA LEU A 270 -1.26 -20.79 0.80
C LEU A 270 -0.23 -20.91 -0.32
N LEU A 271 0.72 -19.97 -0.34
CA LEU A 271 1.83 -20.01 -1.28
C LEU A 271 3.00 -20.80 -0.70
N THR A 272 3.71 -21.52 -1.57
CA THR A 272 4.98 -22.19 -1.26
C THR A 272 6.17 -21.35 -1.72
N SER A 273 7.37 -21.71 -1.28
CA SER A 273 8.64 -21.13 -1.74
C SER A 273 8.84 -21.20 -3.26
N SER A 274 8.22 -22.18 -3.92
CA SER A 274 8.26 -22.34 -5.38
C SER A 274 7.26 -21.47 -6.16
N GLY A 275 6.37 -20.75 -5.48
CA GLY A 275 5.23 -20.06 -6.12
C GLY A 275 4.01 -20.95 -6.34
N THR A 276 4.08 -22.24 -6.01
CA THR A 276 2.92 -23.14 -6.06
C THR A 276 1.87 -22.70 -5.04
N SER A 277 0.61 -22.72 -5.46
CA SER A 277 -0.57 -22.40 -4.65
C SER A 277 -1.27 -23.68 -4.21
N ILE A 278 -1.42 -23.87 -2.90
CA ILE A 278 -2.09 -25.02 -2.29
C ILE A 278 -3.37 -24.53 -1.63
N ASP A 279 -4.53 -25.07 -2.03
CA ASP A 279 -5.78 -24.77 -1.33
C ASP A 279 -5.85 -25.49 0.02
N VAL A 280 -6.40 -24.80 1.03
CA VAL A 280 -6.43 -25.33 2.40
C VAL A 280 -7.29 -26.58 2.56
N THR A 281 -8.20 -26.84 1.62
CA THR A 281 -9.03 -28.05 1.57
C THR A 281 -8.29 -29.29 1.07
N SER A 282 -7.20 -29.12 0.31
CA SER A 282 -6.34 -30.21 -0.16
C SER A 282 -5.00 -30.30 0.58
N LEU A 283 -4.70 -29.31 1.43
CA LEU A 283 -3.49 -29.23 2.27
C LEU A 283 -3.32 -30.47 3.14
N LYS A 284 -2.07 -30.95 3.28
CA LYS A 284 -1.73 -32.14 4.07
C LYS A 284 -0.64 -31.87 5.09
N VAL A 285 -0.66 -32.63 6.18
CA VAL A 285 0.45 -32.69 7.14
C VAL A 285 1.72 -33.11 6.42
N GLY A 286 2.82 -32.41 6.70
CA GLY A 286 4.12 -32.57 6.05
C GLY A 286 4.31 -31.73 4.79
N GLU A 287 3.27 -31.08 4.27
CA GLU A 287 3.45 -30.09 3.20
C GLU A 287 4.13 -28.83 3.73
N LYS A 288 4.82 -28.14 2.83
CA LYS A 288 5.60 -26.96 3.16
C LYS A 288 5.01 -25.72 2.51
N VAL A 289 4.82 -24.68 3.30
CA VAL A 289 4.26 -23.40 2.87
C VAL A 289 5.18 -22.25 3.28
N LEU A 290 4.95 -21.08 2.68
CA LEU A 290 5.75 -19.90 2.93
C LEU A 290 5.15 -19.10 4.08
N ALA A 291 6.01 -18.66 4.99
CA ALA A 291 5.68 -17.79 6.10
C ALA A 291 6.69 -16.65 6.21
N MET A 292 6.30 -15.60 6.91
CA MET A 292 7.16 -14.49 7.31
C MET A 292 7.29 -14.48 8.82
N THR A 293 8.48 -14.14 9.30
CA THR A 293 8.74 -13.96 10.73
C THR A 293 9.13 -12.53 11.05
N LEU A 294 8.48 -11.94 12.05
CA LEU A 294 8.93 -10.70 12.66
C LEU A 294 9.81 -11.08 13.84
N GLY A 295 11.12 -10.90 13.67
CA GLY A 295 12.10 -11.41 14.61
C GLY A 295 11.86 -10.94 16.05
N SER A 296 11.84 -11.88 16.99
CA SER A 296 12.43 -11.66 18.30
C SER A 296 13.78 -12.39 18.33
N ALA A 297 14.84 -11.60 18.47
CA ALA A 297 16.26 -11.96 18.64
C ALA A 297 17.03 -12.49 17.41
N ARG A 298 17.76 -11.58 16.74
CA ARG A 298 19.24 -11.64 16.59
C ARG A 298 19.80 -10.37 15.92
N HIS A 299 20.09 -9.37 16.75
CA HIS A 299 21.27 -8.52 16.57
C HIS A 299 21.70 -8.00 17.96
N MET A 300 22.87 -8.45 18.43
CA MET A 300 23.77 -7.75 19.36
C MET A 300 23.10 -6.95 20.51
N GLY A 301 22.80 -7.63 21.62
CA GLY A 301 22.73 -7.00 22.95
C GLY A 301 21.38 -6.41 23.37
N LYS A 302 20.67 -7.16 24.23
CA LYS A 302 19.44 -6.85 24.98
C LYS A 302 18.11 -7.04 24.24
N SER A 303 17.54 -8.23 24.41
CA SER A 303 16.10 -8.45 24.27
C SER A 303 15.35 -7.69 25.37
N VAL A 304 14.33 -6.93 24.99
CA VAL A 304 13.32 -6.44 25.94
C VAL A 304 12.43 -7.63 26.30
N PRO A 305 12.30 -8.02 27.58
CA PRO A 305 11.43 -9.12 27.96
C PRO A 305 9.97 -8.65 27.85
N SER A 306 9.22 -9.14 26.86
CA SER A 306 7.76 -9.11 26.94
C SER A 306 7.32 -10.22 27.91
N MET A 307 6.52 -9.87 28.93
CA MET A 307 5.95 -10.83 29.87
C MET A 307 4.68 -11.53 29.33
N ALA A 308 4.26 -11.21 28.11
CA ALA A 308 3.09 -11.82 27.49
C ALA A 308 3.48 -13.13 26.80
N LYS A 309 2.86 -14.24 27.23
CA LYS A 309 2.94 -15.54 26.57
C LYS A 309 1.64 -15.77 25.82
N GLU A 310 1.70 -15.72 24.50
CA GLU A 310 0.61 -16.21 23.64
C GLU A 310 0.67 -17.76 23.66
N VAL A 311 -0.49 -18.43 23.81
CA VAL A 311 -0.61 -19.90 23.92
C VAL A 311 -1.59 -20.40 22.87
#